data_AF-A0A3N5U4G2-F1
#
_entry.id   AF-A0A3N5U4G2-F1
#
_cell.length_a   1.000
_cell.length_b   1.000
_cell.length_c   1.000
_cell.angle_alpha   90.00
_cell.angle_beta   90.00
_cell.angle_gamma   90.00
#
_symmetry.space_group_name_H-M   'P 1'
#
loop_
_entity.id
_entity.type
_entity.pdbx_description
1 polymer ?
#
loop_
_entity_poly.entity_id
_entity_poly.type
_entity_poly.pdbx_seq_one_letter_code
_entity_poly.pdbx_strand_id
1 'polypeptide(L)'
;MAAQVLRKPLLALDNALRHPDFNYILHSAPTEDKTNQYYLWHIQILPRVTTIAGFELGSGIYITTVVPEESANFMRETMARVGPDRPCGNGA
;
A
#
# COMPACT_ATOMS: atom_id res chain seq x y z
N MET A 1 1.66 -9.75 15.23
CA MET A 1 2.84 -9.36 14.43
C MET A 1 2.46 -8.78 13.07
N ALA A 2 1.73 -9.49 12.20
CA ALA A 2 1.30 -8.97 10.89
C ALA A 2 0.50 -7.66 10.94
N ALA A 3 -0.41 -7.51 11.92
CA ALA A 3 -1.18 -6.28 12.11
C ALA A 3 -0.31 -5.03 12.37
N GLN A 4 0.82 -5.19 13.09
CA GLN A 4 1.74 -4.09 13.37
C GLN A 4 2.54 -3.70 12.13
N VAL A 5 2.92 -4.69 11.31
CA VAL A 5 3.65 -4.48 10.05
C VAL A 5 2.79 -3.74 9.04
N LEU A 6 1.47 -3.98 9.02
CA LEU A 6 0.56 -3.29 8.11
C LEU A 6 0.13 -1.90 8.63
N ARG A 7 -0.03 -1.74 9.94
CA ARG A 7 -0.50 -0.48 10.53
C ARG A 7 0.46 0.68 10.26
N LYS A 8 1.76 0.49 10.44
CA LYS A 8 2.77 1.55 10.26
C LYS A 8 2.79 2.16 8.84
N PRO A 9 2.86 1.37 7.75
CA PRO A 9 2.82 1.91 6.39
C PRO A 9 1.48 2.55 6.05
N LEU A 10 0.35 2.01 6.52
CA LEU A 10 -0.96 2.62 6.31
C LEU A 10 -1.07 4.00 6.98
N LEU A 11 -0.65 4.12 8.25
CA LEU A 11 -0.62 5.41 8.95
C LEU A 11 0.35 6.40 8.32
N ALA A 12 1.50 5.92 7.84
CA ALA A 12 2.45 6.77 7.13
C ALA A 12 1.82 7.33 5.85
N LEU A 13 1.20 6.46 5.05
CA LEU A 13 0.53 6.82 3.80
C LEU A 13 -0.62 7.81 4.04
N ASP A 14 -1.44 7.55 5.06
CA ASP A 14 -2.56 8.39 5.49
C ASP A 14 -2.12 9.83 5.82
N ASN A 15 -1.07 9.97 6.63
CA ASN A 15 -0.52 11.28 7.01
C ASN A 15 0.19 11.98 5.85
N ALA A 16 0.94 11.25 5.01
CA ALA A 16 1.68 11.84 3.90
C ALA A 16 0.77 12.36 2.78
N LEU A 17 -0.31 11.64 2.50
CA LEU A 17 -1.19 11.91 1.37
C LEU A 17 -2.52 12.57 1.77
N ARG A 18 -2.65 13.04 3.01
CA ARG A 18 -3.84 13.73 3.55
C ARG A 18 -5.12 12.88 3.45
N HIS A 19 -5.10 11.67 3.99
CA HIS A 19 -6.23 10.74 4.03
C HIS A 19 -6.78 10.36 2.64
N PRO A 20 -5.96 9.73 1.77
CA PRO A 20 -6.43 9.28 0.47
C PRO A 20 -7.30 8.02 0.61
N ASP A 21 -8.27 7.87 -0.29
CA ASP A 21 -8.88 6.56 -0.53
C ASP A 21 -7.82 5.58 -1.07
N PHE A 22 -7.85 4.33 -0.63
CA PHE A 22 -6.95 3.30 -1.12
C PHE A 22 -7.65 1.97 -1.34
N ASN A 23 -7.10 1.17 -2.25
CA ASN A 23 -7.50 -0.23 -2.43
C ASN A 23 -6.47 -1.15 -1.76
N TYR A 24 -6.96 -2.22 -1.15
CA TYR A 24 -6.14 -3.24 -0.52
C TYR A 24 -6.36 -4.59 -1.22
N ILE A 25 -5.29 -5.17 -1.75
CA ILE A 25 -5.36 -6.40 -2.56
C ILE A 25 -4.42 -7.44 -1.95
N LEU A 26 -4.97 -8.61 -1.66
CA LEU A 26 -4.20 -9.78 -1.24
C LEU A 26 -3.93 -10.66 -2.45
N HIS A 27 -2.66 -10.81 -2.80
CA HIS A 27 -2.20 -11.72 -3.84
C HIS A 27 -1.76 -13.03 -3.18
N SER A 28 -2.54 -14.09 -3.39
CA SER A 28 -2.29 -15.43 -2.86
C SER A 28 -2.32 -16.48 -3.96
N ALA A 29 -1.67 -17.62 -3.74
CA ALA A 29 -1.69 -18.73 -4.68
C ALA A 29 -3.13 -19.20 -4.95
N PRO A 30 -3.44 -19.64 -6.18
CA PRO A 30 -4.71 -20.29 -6.50
C PRO A 30 -4.99 -21.46 -5.55
N THR A 31 -6.26 -21.65 -5.19
CA THR A 31 -6.65 -22.65 -4.18
C THR A 31 -6.34 -24.09 -4.60
N GLU A 32 -6.21 -24.35 -5.90
CA GLU A 32 -5.91 -25.66 -6.48
C GLU A 32 -4.41 -26.02 -6.40
N ASP A 33 -3.53 -25.04 -6.14
CA ASP A 33 -2.07 -25.21 -6.21
C ASP A 33 -1.38 -24.69 -4.94
N LYS A 34 -1.82 -25.20 -3.79
CA LYS A 34 -1.41 -24.74 -2.44
C LYS A 34 0.07 -25.00 -2.11
N THR A 35 0.74 -25.88 -2.85
CA THR A 35 2.13 -26.32 -2.60
C THR A 35 3.14 -25.66 -3.53
N ASN A 36 2.69 -24.66 -4.27
CA ASN A 36 3.48 -24.05 -5.31
C ASN A 36 4.60 -23.15 -4.72
N GLN A 37 5.84 -23.66 -4.74
CA GLN A 37 7.02 -23.01 -4.14
C GLN A 37 7.47 -21.75 -4.89
N TYR A 38 6.93 -21.47 -6.09
CA TYR A 38 7.29 -20.31 -6.90
C TYR A 38 6.38 -19.09 -6.65
N TYR A 39 5.29 -19.24 -5.89
CA TYR A 39 4.39 -18.13 -5.56
C TYR A 39 4.63 -17.60 -4.14
N LEU A 40 5.14 -16.36 -4.05
CA LEU A 40 5.25 -15.64 -2.78
C LEU A 40 4.02 -14.74 -2.61
N TRP A 41 3.19 -15.08 -1.63
CA TRP A 41 2.05 -14.24 -1.27
C TRP A 41 2.54 -12.86 -0.85
N HIS A 42 1.79 -11.83 -1.25
CA HIS A 42 2.10 -10.47 -0.87
C HIS A 42 0.83 -9.63 -0.86
N ILE A 43 0.95 -8.45 -0.27
CA ILE A 43 -0.12 -7.48 -0.14
C ILE A 43 0.24 -6.26 -0.98
N GLN A 44 -0.71 -5.78 -1.76
CA GLN A 44 -0.58 -4.56 -2.55
C GLN A 44 -1.55 -3.50 -2.02
N ILE A 45 -1.01 -2.32 -1.73
CA ILE A 45 -1.77 -1.15 -1.27
C ILE A 45 -1.71 -0.10 -2.39
N LEU A 46 -2.85 0.26 -2.95
CA LEU A 46 -2.94 1.19 -4.08
C LEU A 46 -3.71 2.45 -3.65
N PRO A 47 -3.01 3.54 -3.26
CA PRO A 47 -3.66 4.81 -2.99
C PRO A 47 -4.20 5.43 -4.28
N ARG A 48 -5.40 6.00 -4.23
CA ARG A 48 -6.05 6.67 -5.35
C ARG A 48 -5.59 8.12 -5.45
N VAL A 49 -4.33 8.31 -5.85
CA VAL A 49 -3.71 9.65 -5.96
C VAL A 49 -4.02 10.31 -7.32
N THR A 50 -4.29 9.49 -8.33
CA THR A 50 -4.60 9.93 -9.69
C THR A 50 -5.85 9.23 -10.22
N THR A 51 -6.57 9.89 -11.13
CA THR A 51 -7.73 9.32 -11.81
C THR A 51 -7.26 8.45 -12.97
N ILE A 52 -7.75 7.21 -13.04
CA ILE A 52 -7.45 6.30 -14.14
C ILE A 52 -8.00 6.89 -15.45
N ALA A 53 -7.13 7.09 -16.44
CA ALA A 53 -7.49 7.65 -17.74
C ALA A 53 -7.93 6.57 -18.74
N GLY A 54 -8.50 7.00 -19.88
CA GLY A 54 -8.96 6.10 -20.94
C GLY A 54 -7.87 5.21 -21.55
N PHE A 55 -6.61 5.67 -21.54
CA PHE A 55 -5.47 4.85 -21.97
C PHE A 55 -5.24 3.65 -21.04
N GLU A 56 -5.23 3.88 -19.73
CA GLU A 56 -4.95 2.84 -18.73
C GLU A 56 -6.09 1.82 -18.70
N LEU A 57 -7.34 2.28 -18.82
CA LEU A 57 -8.50 1.41 -18.97
C LEU A 57 -8.49 0.60 -20.27
N GLY A 58 -8.09 1.23 -21.39
CA GLY A 58 -8.12 0.60 -22.71
C GLY A 58 -6.95 -0.36 -22.97
N SER A 59 -5.78 -0.10 -22.38
CA SER A 59 -4.57 -0.88 -22.60
C SER A 59 -4.22 -1.85 -21.45
N GLY A 60 -4.71 -1.58 -20.24
CA GLY A 60 -4.26 -2.29 -19.04
C GLY A 60 -2.85 -1.91 -18.57
N ILE A 61 -2.22 -0.91 -19.19
CA ILE A 61 -0.90 -0.38 -18.83
C ILE A 61 -1.08 0.82 -17.90
N TYR A 62 -0.41 0.81 -16.76
CA TYR A 62 -0.43 1.89 -15.79
C TYR A 62 0.78 2.81 -15.97
N ILE A 63 0.56 4.12 -15.88
CA ILE A 63 1.63 5.12 -15.98
C ILE A 63 1.91 5.67 -14.57
N THR A 64 3.09 5.39 -14.03
CA THR A 64 3.56 5.96 -12.77
C THR A 64 4.29 7.27 -13.03
N THR A 65 3.92 8.33 -12.33
CA THR A 65 4.55 9.66 -12.47
C THR A 65 5.81 9.84 -11.63
N VAL A 66 6.09 8.90 -10.72
CA VAL A 66 7.23 8.94 -9.80
C VAL A 66 7.98 7.61 -9.91
N VAL A 67 9.31 7.68 -9.89
CA VAL A 67 10.17 6.51 -9.92
C VAL A 67 10.15 5.77 -8.57
N PRO A 68 10.36 4.44 -8.55
CA PRO A 68 10.27 3.66 -7.32
C PRO A 68 11.29 4.07 -6.26
N GLU A 69 12.47 4.55 -6.66
CA GLU A 69 13.55 4.98 -5.76
C GLU A 69 13.13 6.19 -4.92
N GLU A 70 12.55 7.20 -5.55
CA GLU A 70 12.04 8.40 -4.89
C GLU A 70 10.85 8.06 -3.99
N SER A 71 9.93 7.23 -4.49
CA SER A 71 8.76 6.78 -3.73
C SER A 71 9.15 5.99 -2.47
N ALA A 72 10.15 5.11 -2.58
CA ALA A 72 10.65 4.32 -1.47
C ALA A 72 11.33 5.20 -0.40
N ASN A 73 12.13 6.17 -0.81
CA ASN A 73 12.76 7.12 0.11
C ASN A 73 11.71 7.98 0.83
N PHE A 74 10.73 8.52 0.10
CA PHE A 74 9.61 9.27 0.67
C PHE A 74 8.84 8.44 1.71
N MET A 75 8.55 7.17 1.41
CA MET A 75 7.84 6.29 2.34
C MET A 75 8.69 5.99 3.59
N ARG A 76 10.01 5.79 3.44
CA ARG A 76 10.94 5.54 4.56
C ARG A 76 10.98 6.73 5.52
N GLU A 77 11.12 7.94 5.01
CA GLU A 77 11.13 9.17 5.82
C GLU A 77 9.79 9.40 6.52
N THR A 78 8.69 9.11 5.83
CA THR A 78 7.34 9.24 6.42
C THR A 78 7.10 8.21 7.51
N MET A 79 7.50 6.95 7.30
CA MET A 79 7.43 5.89 8.32
C MET A 79 8.33 6.17 9.53
N ALA A 80 9.45 6.89 9.36
CA ALA A 80 10.29 7.31 10.48
C ALA A 80 9.62 8.39 11.34
N ARG A 81 8.79 9.25 10.73
CA ARG A 81 8.02 10.29 11.43
C ARG A 81 6.80 9.76 12.18
N VAL A 82 6.29 8.59 11.79
CA VAL A 82 5.24 7.89 12.55
C VAL A 82 5.83 7.36 13.86
N GLY A 83 5.61 8.10 14.95
CA GLY A 83 6.07 7.76 16.29
C GLY A 83 5.49 6.43 16.83
N PRO A 84 6.04 5.91 17.95
CA PRO A 84 5.57 4.67 18.54
C PRO A 84 4.07 4.79 18.87
N ASP A 85 3.39 3.67 18.63
CA ASP A 85 1.96 3.44 18.77
C ASP A 85 1.25 4.42 19.71
N ARG A 86 0.58 5.45 19.17
CA ARG A 86 -0.42 6.17 19.95
C ARG A 86 -1.56 5.17 20.17
N PRO A 87 -1.91 4.82 21.43
CA PRO A 87 -3.07 3.98 21.67
C PRO A 87 -4.26 4.67 21.00
N CYS A 88 -5.04 3.89 20.23
CA CYS A 88 -6.26 4.37 19.61
C CYS A 88 -7.03 5.17 20.67
N GLY A 89 -7.16 6.48 20.45
CA GLY A 89 -7.82 7.36 21.39
C GLY A 89 -9.22 6.82 21.66
N ASN A 90 -9.59 6.75 22.94
CA ASN A 90 -10.97 6.53 23.36
C ASN A 90 -11.86 7.47 22.57
N GLY A 91 -12.77 6.91 21.78
CA GLY A 91 -13.88 7.66 21.23
C GLY A 91 -14.68 8.27 22.37
N ALA A 92 -14.77 9.60 22.37
CA ALA A 92 -15.97 10.28 22.81
C ALA A 92 -16.92 10.33 21.61
#